data_AF-A0A836RHG6-F1
#
_entry.id   AF-A0A836RHG6-F1
#
_cell.length_a   1.000
_cell.length_b   1.000
_cell.length_c   1.000
_cell.angle_alpha   90.00
_cell.angle_beta   90.00
_cell.angle_gamma   90.00
#
_symmetry.space_group_name_H-M   'P 1'
#
loop_
_entity.id
_entity.type
_entity.pdbx_description
1 polymer ?
#
loop_
_entity_poly.entity_id
_entity_poly.type
_entity_poly.pdbx_seq_one_letter_code
_entity_poly.pdbx_strand_id
1 'polypeptide(L)'
;MRPQPFFDLDKMNLDFENPLFDIHEIRRINPQRHEMEQLTAVVYVDTETHSAIGYKDVTEKEFWSEGHMPGFPLMPGVIMCECAAQLAAFYARKYDLLGGDFLGFGGLDDVRFRKP
;
A
#
# COMPACT_ATOMS: atom_id res chain seq x y z
N MET A 1 13.22 -12.78 -16.81
CA MET A 1 14.15 -12.37 -15.74
C MET A 1 13.33 -11.88 -14.56
N ARG A 2 13.75 -12.11 -13.30
CA ARG A 2 13.01 -11.63 -12.11
C ARG A 2 13.12 -10.09 -12.06
N PRO A 3 12.00 -9.34 -12.03
CA PRO A 3 12.09 -7.89 -11.88
C PRO A 3 12.75 -7.57 -10.54
N GLN A 4 13.80 -6.75 -10.60
CA GLN A 4 14.51 -6.31 -9.40
C GLN A 4 13.58 -5.41 -8.57
N PRO A 5 13.62 -5.53 -7.23
CA PRO A 5 12.94 -4.57 -6.37
C PRO A 5 13.39 -3.14 -6.71
N PHE A 6 12.46 -2.18 -6.69
CA PHE A 6 12.80 -0.76 -6.82
C PHE A 6 13.67 -0.27 -5.64
N PHE A 7 13.46 -0.87 -4.47
CA PHE A 7 14.18 -0.57 -3.23
C PHE A 7 14.85 -1.81 -2.66
N ASP A 8 16.07 -1.63 -2.16
CA ASP A 8 16.74 -2.60 -1.31
C ASP A 8 16.43 -2.25 0.16
N LEU A 9 15.30 -2.77 0.67
CA LEU A 9 14.77 -2.39 1.98
C LEU A 9 15.76 -2.69 3.11
N ASP A 10 16.60 -3.73 2.98
CA ASP A 10 17.61 -4.11 3.98
C ASP A 10 18.73 -3.07 4.10
N LYS A 11 18.91 -2.22 3.09
CA LYS A 11 19.89 -1.13 3.08
C LYS A 11 19.29 0.22 3.46
N MET A 12 17.98 0.30 3.63
CA MET A 12 17.30 1.53 4.01
C MET A 12 17.10 1.56 5.53
N ASN A 13 17.38 2.70 6.15
CA ASN A 13 17.08 2.94 7.56
C ASN A 13 15.61 3.39 7.69
N LEU A 14 14.68 2.44 7.56
CA LEU A 14 13.24 2.69 7.69
C LEU A 14 12.81 2.59 9.15
N ASP A 15 12.06 3.60 9.63
CA ASP A 15 11.46 3.59 10.95
C ASP A 15 9.98 3.23 10.85
N PHE A 16 9.63 2.03 11.29
CA PHE A 16 8.25 1.53 11.33
C PHE A 16 7.52 1.90 12.62
N GLU A 17 8.25 2.30 13.68
CA GLU A 17 7.66 2.74 14.95
C GLU A 17 7.19 4.20 14.87
N ASN A 18 7.90 5.03 14.09
CA ASN A 18 7.57 6.43 13.84
C ASN A 18 7.39 6.69 12.34
N PRO A 19 6.28 6.22 11.73
CA PRO A 19 6.05 6.43 10.31
C PRO A 19 5.91 7.93 9.97
N LEU A 20 6.34 8.32 8.78
CA LEU A 20 6.19 9.69 8.27
C LEU A 20 4.72 10.11 8.19
N PHE A 21 3.85 9.18 7.79
CA PHE A 21 2.40 9.38 7.77
C PHE A 21 1.72 8.15 8.33
N ASP A 22 1.01 8.33 9.45
CA ASP A 22 0.22 7.30 10.09
C ASP A 22 -1.17 7.15 9.44
N ILE A 23 -1.99 6.27 10.02
CA ILE A 23 -3.35 6.02 9.55
C ILE A 23 -4.24 7.27 9.60
N HIS A 24 -4.00 8.20 10.53
CA HIS A 24 -4.80 9.42 10.65
C HIS A 24 -4.49 10.39 9.51
N GLU A 25 -3.22 10.54 9.16
CA GLU A 25 -2.79 11.33 8.00
C GLU A 25 -3.24 10.70 6.68
N ILE A 26 -3.18 9.36 6.57
CA ILE A 26 -3.73 8.65 5.41
C ILE A 26 -5.22 8.90 5.28
N ARG A 27 -6.01 8.80 6.35
CA ARG A 27 -7.47 9.01 6.32
C ARG A 27 -7.88 10.43 5.91
N ARG A 28 -7.02 11.42 6.11
CA ARG A 28 -7.26 12.81 5.63
C ARG A 28 -7.20 12.92 4.11
N ILE A 29 -6.45 12.02 3.45
CA ILE A 29 -6.18 12.07 2.01
C ILE A 29 -6.93 10.96 1.28
N ASN A 30 -6.89 9.72 1.78
CA ASN A 30 -7.56 8.58 1.18
C ASN A 30 -8.99 8.42 1.74
N PRO A 31 -10.01 8.22 0.89
CA PRO A 31 -11.40 8.09 1.33
C PRO A 31 -11.79 6.69 1.82
N GLN A 32 -11.03 5.64 1.51
CA GLN A 32 -11.36 4.24 1.86
C GLN A 32 -11.44 4.03 3.38
N ARG A 33 -12.36 3.17 3.84
CA ARG A 33 -12.60 2.87 5.26
C ARG A 33 -12.90 1.39 5.48
N HIS A 34 -12.85 0.98 6.75
CA HIS A 34 -13.23 -0.35 7.22
C HIS A 34 -12.47 -1.46 6.48
N GLU A 35 -13.17 -2.43 5.90
CA GLU A 35 -12.60 -3.59 5.23
C GLU A 35 -11.79 -3.22 3.99
N MET A 36 -11.98 -2.01 3.43
CA MET A 36 -11.21 -1.53 2.29
C MET A 36 -10.14 -0.50 2.68
N GLU A 37 -9.85 -0.29 3.98
CA GLU A 37 -8.70 0.49 4.43
C GLU A 37 -7.44 -0.40 4.47
N GLN A 38 -6.67 -0.35 3.38
CA GLN A 38 -5.63 -1.34 3.09
C GLN A 38 -4.21 -0.75 3.11
N LEU A 39 -4.03 0.49 3.54
CA LEU A 39 -2.73 1.10 3.82
C LEU A 39 -2.65 1.49 5.30
N THR A 40 -1.67 0.95 6.04
CA THR A 40 -1.50 1.26 7.46
C THR A 40 -0.75 2.56 7.66
N ALA A 41 0.40 2.71 7.00
CA ALA A 41 1.28 3.86 7.16
C ALA A 41 2.28 4.00 5.99
N VAL A 42 2.89 5.17 5.89
CA VAL A 42 3.96 5.50 4.95
C VAL A 42 5.22 5.85 5.73
N VAL A 43 6.33 5.18 5.44
CA VAL A 43 7.61 5.28 6.18
C VAL A 43 8.70 6.00 5.39
N TYR A 44 8.50 6.16 4.08
CA TYR A 44 9.46 6.85 3.22
C TYR A 44 8.74 7.52 2.06
N VAL A 45 9.19 8.74 1.74
CA VAL A 45 8.80 9.47 0.54
C VAL A 45 10.02 10.18 -0.04
N ASP A 46 10.17 10.08 -1.36
CA ASP A 46 11.07 10.88 -2.17
C ASP A 46 10.27 11.56 -3.28
N THR A 47 10.21 12.88 -3.21
CA THR A 47 9.51 13.73 -4.18
C THR A 47 10.31 14.01 -5.45
N GLU A 48 11.63 13.82 -5.44
CA GLU A 48 12.46 14.00 -6.63
C GLU A 48 12.32 12.80 -7.58
N THR A 49 12.26 11.58 -7.02
CA THR A 49 12.13 10.35 -7.81
C THR A 49 10.70 9.83 -7.94
N HIS A 50 9.72 10.52 -7.33
CA HIS A 50 8.33 10.09 -7.23
C HIS A 50 8.15 8.69 -6.63
N SER A 51 8.88 8.43 -5.55
CA SER A 51 8.93 7.12 -4.92
C SER A 51 8.44 7.17 -3.48
N ALA A 52 7.73 6.13 -3.04
CA ALA A 52 7.25 6.02 -1.66
C ALA A 52 7.30 4.56 -1.19
N ILE A 53 7.47 4.38 0.12
CA ILE A 53 7.35 3.08 0.77
C ILE A 53 6.32 3.22 1.89
N GLY A 54 5.30 2.38 1.83
CA GLY A 54 4.32 2.20 2.88
C GLY A 54 4.13 0.72 3.18
N TYR A 55 3.39 0.44 4.25
CA TYR A 55 3.11 -0.93 4.68
C TYR A 55 1.65 -1.08 5.10
N LYS A 56 1.23 -2.34 5.12
CA LYS A 56 -0.04 -2.81 5.66
C LYS A 56 0.27 -3.86 6.70
N ASP A 57 -0.18 -3.60 7.92
CA ASP A 57 -0.18 -4.62 8.97
C ASP A 57 -1.26 -5.64 8.66
N VAL A 58 -0.89 -6.91 8.62
CA VAL A 58 -1.79 -8.03 8.37
C VAL A 58 -2.02 -8.75 9.69
N THR A 59 -3.29 -8.96 10.04
CA THR A 59 -3.69 -9.63 11.27
C THR A 59 -4.64 -10.79 11.00
N GLU A 60 -4.91 -11.62 12.01
CA GLU A 60 -5.92 -12.68 11.89
C GLU A 60 -7.35 -12.15 11.73
N LYS A 61 -7.60 -10.87 12.04
CA LYS A 61 -8.94 -10.24 11.99
C LYS A 61 -9.26 -9.60 10.64
N GLU A 62 -8.44 -9.84 9.62
CA GLU A 62 -8.68 -9.32 8.28
C GLU A 62 -9.97 -9.92 7.69
N PHE A 63 -10.74 -9.12 6.94
CA PHE A 63 -12.04 -9.56 6.40
C PHE A 63 -11.95 -10.80 5.48
N TRP A 64 -10.77 -11.03 4.90
CA TRP A 64 -10.50 -12.16 4.01
C TRP A 64 -9.94 -13.38 4.76
N SER A 65 -9.55 -13.27 6.04
CA SER A 65 -8.81 -14.34 6.74
C SER A 65 -9.63 -15.62 6.89
N GLU A 66 -10.92 -15.51 7.21
CA GLU A 66 -11.83 -16.66 7.36
C GLU A 66 -12.17 -17.33 6.02
N GLY A 67 -12.19 -16.54 4.94
CA GLY A 67 -12.66 -16.96 3.62
C GLY A 67 -11.56 -17.34 2.63
N HIS A 68 -10.31 -16.93 2.87
CA HIS A 68 -9.22 -17.08 1.91
C HIS A 68 -7.95 -17.62 2.57
N MET A 69 -7.86 -18.89 2.94
CA MET A 69 -8.88 -19.94 2.84
C MET A 69 -9.17 -20.50 4.24
N PRO A 70 -10.34 -21.09 4.51
CA PRO A 70 -10.62 -21.72 5.80
C PRO A 70 -9.51 -22.70 6.23
N GLY A 71 -8.90 -22.46 7.39
CA GLY A 71 -7.78 -23.27 7.93
C GLY A 71 -6.41 -22.97 7.33
N PHE A 72 -6.32 -22.08 6.35
CA PHE A 72 -5.07 -21.62 5.73
C PHE A 72 -5.24 -20.17 5.24
N PRO A 73 -5.31 -19.18 6.16
CA PRO A 73 -5.45 -17.78 5.79
C PRO A 73 -4.22 -17.33 5.00
N LEU A 74 -4.48 -16.75 3.84
CA LEU A 74 -3.50 -16.27 2.87
C LEU A 74 -4.00 -14.94 2.32
N MET A 75 -3.19 -13.89 2.36
CA MET A 75 -3.64 -12.60 1.82
C MET A 75 -3.92 -12.72 0.32
N PRO A 76 -5.13 -12.37 -0.17
CA PRO A 76 -5.40 -12.40 -1.59
C PRO A 76 -4.50 -11.41 -2.32
N GLY A 77 -3.88 -11.83 -3.43
CA GLY A 77 -3.01 -10.95 -4.21
C GLY A 77 -3.70 -9.67 -4.71
N VAL A 78 -5.01 -9.72 -4.93
CA VAL A 78 -5.81 -8.54 -5.29
C VAL A 78 -5.86 -7.49 -4.16
N ILE A 79 -5.80 -7.92 -2.89
CA ILE A 79 -5.72 -6.99 -1.76
C ILE A 79 -4.32 -6.37 -1.67
N MET A 80 -3.26 -7.14 -1.96
CA MET A 80 -1.91 -6.57 -2.07
C MET A 80 -1.84 -5.49 -3.16
N CYS A 81 -2.56 -5.68 -4.27
CA CYS A 81 -2.68 -4.68 -5.33
C CYS A 81 -3.44 -3.44 -4.87
N GLU A 82 -4.53 -3.61 -4.12
CA GLU A 82 -5.28 -2.50 -3.52
C GLU A 82 -4.41 -1.71 -2.53
N CYS A 83 -3.59 -2.38 -1.70
CA CYS A 83 -2.61 -1.70 -0.82
C CYS A 83 -1.68 -0.79 -1.63
N ALA A 84 -1.11 -1.31 -2.73
CA ALA A 84 -0.22 -0.55 -3.59
C ALA A 84 -0.95 0.62 -4.29
N ALA A 85 -2.19 0.40 -4.73
CA ALA A 85 -3.02 1.45 -5.32
C ALA A 85 -3.33 2.56 -4.32
N GLN A 86 -3.63 2.23 -3.06
CA GLN A 86 -3.86 3.22 -2.00
C GLN A 86 -2.62 4.02 -1.65
N LEU A 87 -1.43 3.41 -1.66
CA LEU A 87 -0.16 4.11 -1.49
C LEU A 87 0.08 5.10 -2.64
N ALA A 88 -0.09 4.65 -3.88
CA ALA A 88 0.05 5.50 -5.07
C ALA A 88 -0.96 6.66 -5.04
N ALA A 89 -2.21 6.39 -4.65
CA ALA A 89 -3.26 7.40 -4.54
C ALA A 89 -2.96 8.42 -3.43
N PHE A 90 -2.51 7.95 -2.27
CA PHE A 90 -2.09 8.82 -1.17
C PHE A 90 -0.98 9.76 -1.62
N TYR A 91 0.07 9.22 -2.24
CA TYR A 91 1.20 9.99 -2.73
C TYR A 91 0.77 11.03 -3.79
N ALA A 92 0.04 10.59 -4.83
CA ALA A 92 -0.39 11.47 -5.90
C ALA A 92 -1.29 12.62 -5.41
N ARG A 93 -2.19 12.36 -4.47
CA ARG A 93 -3.07 13.39 -3.88
C ARG A 93 -2.32 14.31 -2.92
N LYS A 94 -1.43 13.77 -2.08
CA LYS A 94 -0.67 14.56 -1.10
C LYS A 94 0.22 15.61 -1.76
N TYR A 95 0.81 15.27 -2.90
CA TYR A 95 1.72 16.13 -3.66
C TYR A 95 1.08 16.75 -4.91
N ASP A 96 -0.25 16.69 -5.01
CA ASP A 96 -1.05 17.31 -6.08
C ASP A 96 -0.54 17.02 -7.52
N LEU A 97 -0.24 15.76 -7.80
CA LEU A 97 0.40 15.37 -9.08
C LEU A 97 -0.57 15.30 -10.26
N LEU A 98 -1.87 15.17 -10.00
CA LEU A 98 -2.87 14.88 -11.02
C LEU A 98 -3.99 15.93 -11.10
N GLY A 99 -4.14 16.77 -10.08
CA GLY A 99 -5.27 17.70 -9.95
C GLY A 99 -6.65 17.00 -9.89
N GLY A 100 -7.69 17.78 -9.58
CA GLY A 100 -9.08 17.31 -9.58
C GLY A 100 -9.50 16.51 -8.34
N ASP A 101 -10.81 16.25 -8.24
CA ASP A 101 -11.43 15.79 -6.99
C ASP A 101 -11.42 14.27 -6.82
N PHE A 102 -11.28 13.50 -7.90
CA PHE A 102 -11.37 12.05 -7.89
C PHE A 102 -10.19 11.38 -8.59
N LEU A 103 -9.59 10.41 -7.91
CA LEU A 103 -8.54 9.56 -8.46
C LEU A 103 -9.07 8.13 -8.58
N GLY A 104 -9.24 7.68 -9.83
CA GLY A 104 -9.62 6.32 -10.14
C GLY A 104 -8.42 5.43 -10.43
N PHE A 105 -8.55 4.15 -10.13
CA PHE A 105 -7.53 3.16 -10.47
C PHE A 105 -7.79 2.58 -11.86
N GLY A 106 -7.00 3.01 -12.85
CA GLY A 106 -7.25 2.72 -14.26
C GLY A 106 -6.76 1.35 -14.74
N GLY A 107 -5.77 0.75 -14.07
CA GLY A 107 -5.21 -0.52 -14.49
C GLY A 107 -3.93 -0.90 -13.73
N LEU A 108 -3.51 -2.14 -13.95
CA LEU A 108 -2.29 -2.73 -13.42
C LEU A 108 -1.60 -3.52 -14.53
N ASP A 109 -0.31 -3.26 -14.71
CA ASP A 109 0.53 -3.97 -15.66
C ASP A 109 1.59 -4.81 -14.95
N ASP A 110 1.99 -5.93 -15.57
CA ASP A 110 3.08 -6.80 -15.12
C ASP A 110 3.04 -7.29 -13.65
N VAL A 111 1.83 -7.41 -13.08
CA VAL A 111 1.65 -7.91 -11.72
C VAL A 111 2.00 -9.39 -11.60
N ARG A 112 2.87 -9.72 -10.63
CA ARG A 112 3.28 -11.09 -10.33
C ARG A 112 3.44 -11.28 -8.81
N PHE A 113 2.66 -12.20 -8.23
CA PHE A 113 2.80 -12.64 -6.84
C PHE A 113 3.85 -13.75 -6.76
N ARG A 114 4.79 -13.61 -5.81
CA ARG A 114 6.02 -14.43 -5.80
C ARG A 114 6.11 -15.37 -4.61
N LYS A 115 5.40 -15.07 -3.53
CA LYS A 115 5.33 -15.85 -2.30
C LYS A 115 3.92 -15.73 -1.71
N PRO A 116 3.46 -16.75 -0.97
CA PRO A 116 2.31 -16.63 -0.10
C PRO A 116 2.56 -15.58 1.00
#